data_AF-E3HIN2-F1
#
_entry.id   AF-E3HIN2-F1
#
_cell.length_a   1.000
_cell.length_b   1.000
_cell.length_c   1.000
_cell.angle_alpha   90.00
_cell.angle_beta   90.00
_cell.angle_gamma   90.00
#
_symmetry.space_group_name_H-M   'P 1'
#
loop_
_entity.id
_entity.type
_entity.pdbx_description
1 polymer ?
#
loop_
_entity_poly.entity_id
_entity_poly.type
_entity_poly.pdbx_seq_one_letter_code
_entity_poly.pdbx_strand_id
1 'polypeptide(L)'
;MTTPLVEVKDAARWFDVSPPWLERKLAGKPRVMLRAVDGVSFEIARGETLALVGESGCGKSTVARMLVGLYGLTRGDIRFDGQPLSRMSEPGGRALRKRLQMIFQDPYASLNPRWRVGRIIAEPMLTHTAMTADERSARVGELLKQVGLDPADQGRYPHQFSGGQRQRISIARALAVNPEFLVCDEPTSALDVSVQAQVLNLMKDLQRNLGLTYLFISHNLAVVHHVADRVGVMYLGRMVEVAPRDELFARPRHPYTRMLLEAIPDINGAGKPRTAVAGEVPNPLNPPSGCTFHPRCPHANERCKAEAPAAMAAGVSVVACHAVQEGRISV
;
A
#
# COMPACT_ATOMS: atom_id res chain seq x y z
N MET A 1 25.47 0.59 6.17
CA MET A 1 24.12 0.45 5.59
C MET A 1 23.21 -0.07 6.68
N THR A 2 22.20 0.69 7.07
CA THR A 2 21.19 0.27 8.06
C THR A 2 20.30 -0.81 7.46
N THR A 3 20.13 -1.91 8.17
CA THR A 3 19.24 -3.01 7.76
C THR A 3 17.81 -2.50 7.58
N PRO A 4 17.13 -2.80 6.45
CA PRO A 4 15.75 -2.38 6.24
C PRO A 4 14.82 -3.03 7.27
N LEU A 5 13.72 -2.34 7.63
CA LEU A 5 12.69 -2.91 8.49
C LEU A 5 11.88 -3.96 7.74
N VAL A 6 11.56 -3.69 6.47
CA VAL A 6 10.81 -4.59 5.59
C VAL A 6 11.64 -4.86 4.35
N GLU A 7 11.82 -6.13 4.02
CA GLU A 7 12.48 -6.59 2.80
C GLU A 7 11.53 -7.53 2.05
N VAL A 8 11.22 -7.21 0.80
CA VAL A 8 10.35 -7.97 -0.09
C VAL A 8 11.17 -8.42 -1.30
N LYS A 9 11.23 -9.72 -1.55
CA LYS A 9 12.03 -10.32 -2.63
C LYS A 9 11.20 -11.27 -3.49
N ASP A 10 11.07 -10.95 -4.78
CA ASP A 10 10.32 -11.72 -5.79
C ASP A 10 8.94 -12.17 -5.29
N ALA A 11 8.26 -11.32 -4.51
CA ALA A 11 6.99 -11.66 -3.90
C ALA A 11 5.91 -11.81 -4.98
N ALA A 12 5.18 -12.91 -4.92
CA ALA A 12 4.05 -13.17 -5.80
C ALA A 12 2.85 -13.70 -5.02
N ARG A 13 1.66 -13.30 -5.44
CA ARG A 13 0.39 -13.87 -4.98
C ARG A 13 -0.52 -14.08 -6.18
N TRP A 14 -0.80 -15.35 -6.45
CA TRP A 14 -1.72 -15.77 -7.50
C TRP A 14 -2.98 -16.36 -6.88
N PHE A 15 -4.13 -16.03 -7.47
CA PHE A 15 -5.43 -16.53 -7.03
C PHE A 15 -6.01 -17.46 -8.09
N ASP A 16 -6.45 -18.64 -7.67
CA ASP A 16 -7.27 -19.50 -8.51
C ASP A 16 -8.70 -18.96 -8.51
N VAL A 17 -9.14 -18.46 -9.66
CA VAL A 17 -10.49 -17.91 -9.86
C VAL A 17 -11.30 -18.79 -10.80
N SER A 18 -10.90 -20.06 -10.93
CA SER A 18 -11.62 -21.04 -11.74
C SER A 18 -12.99 -21.37 -11.14
N PRO A 19 -13.97 -21.77 -11.97
CA PRO A 19 -15.19 -22.41 -11.49
C PRO A 19 -14.88 -23.64 -10.62
N PRO A 20 -15.83 -24.07 -9.75
CA PRO A 20 -15.70 -25.27 -8.95
C PRO A 20 -15.22 -26.47 -9.77
N TRP A 21 -14.41 -27.34 -9.14
CA TRP A 21 -13.72 -28.43 -9.83
C TRP A 21 -14.63 -29.29 -10.71
N LEU A 22 -15.83 -29.63 -10.23
CA LEU A 22 -16.78 -30.47 -10.96
C LEU A 22 -17.27 -29.80 -12.25
N GLU A 23 -17.69 -28.53 -12.17
CA GLU A 23 -18.12 -27.75 -13.34
C GLU A 23 -16.96 -27.58 -14.34
N ARG A 24 -15.76 -27.28 -13.85
CA ARG A 24 -14.56 -27.13 -14.67
C ARG A 24 -14.22 -28.42 -15.45
N LYS A 25 -14.33 -29.58 -14.79
CA LYS A 25 -14.08 -30.89 -15.41
C LYS A 25 -15.15 -31.26 -16.44
N LEU A 26 -16.42 -31.06 -16.11
CA LEU A 26 -17.54 -31.35 -17.02
C LEU A 26 -17.52 -30.46 -18.26
N ALA A 27 -17.13 -29.19 -18.12
CA ALA A 27 -17.05 -28.23 -19.22
C ALA A 27 -15.69 -28.21 -19.95
N GLY A 28 -14.72 -29.05 -19.56
CA GLY A 28 -13.38 -29.09 -20.17
C GLY A 28 -12.58 -27.79 -20.07
N LYS A 29 -12.89 -26.91 -19.11
CA LYS A 29 -12.27 -25.57 -19.01
C LYS A 29 -10.90 -25.62 -18.31
N PRO A 30 -9.90 -24.83 -18.73
CA PRO A 30 -8.62 -24.73 -18.05
C PRO A 30 -8.76 -24.03 -16.69
N ARG A 31 -7.73 -24.11 -15.84
CA ARG A 31 -7.66 -23.27 -14.63
C ARG A 31 -7.40 -21.82 -15.05
N VAL A 32 -8.06 -20.89 -14.38
CA VAL A 32 -7.86 -19.45 -14.56
C VAL A 32 -7.14 -18.93 -13.33
N MET A 33 -5.89 -18.47 -13.52
CA MET A 33 -5.05 -17.95 -12.45
C MET A 33 -4.91 -16.44 -12.59
N LEU A 34 -5.40 -15.69 -11.61
CA LEU A 34 -5.17 -14.25 -11.50
C LEU A 34 -3.80 -14.00 -10.85
N ARG A 35 -2.87 -13.41 -11.60
CA ARG A 35 -1.56 -13.00 -11.07
C ARG A 35 -1.63 -11.60 -10.46
N ALA A 36 -2.27 -11.47 -9.30
CA ALA A 36 -2.50 -10.18 -8.65
C ALA A 36 -1.20 -9.46 -8.25
N VAL A 37 -0.18 -10.21 -7.85
CA VAL A 37 1.19 -9.73 -7.65
C VAL A 37 2.14 -10.78 -8.22
N ASP A 38 3.14 -10.37 -9.01
CA ASP A 38 4.04 -11.29 -9.72
C ASP A 38 5.47 -10.76 -9.79
N GLY A 39 6.24 -11.05 -8.74
CA GLY A 39 7.69 -10.77 -8.69
C GLY A 39 8.02 -9.35 -8.23
N VAL A 40 7.28 -8.84 -7.26
CA VAL A 40 7.53 -7.53 -6.66
C VAL A 40 8.68 -7.61 -5.67
N SER A 41 9.64 -6.69 -5.79
CA SER A 41 10.76 -6.56 -4.85
C SER A 41 10.95 -5.11 -4.43
N PHE A 42 11.11 -4.86 -3.14
CA PHE A 42 11.42 -3.54 -2.57
C PHE A 42 11.84 -3.68 -1.10
N GLU A 43 12.40 -2.59 -0.57
CA GLU A 43 12.80 -2.47 0.83
C GLU A 43 12.26 -1.16 1.42
N ILE A 44 11.94 -1.19 2.71
CA ILE A 44 11.51 -0.03 3.50
C ILE A 44 12.43 0.08 4.73
N ALA A 45 13.15 1.19 4.82
CA ALA A 45 13.98 1.53 5.95
C ALA A 45 13.14 1.94 7.17
N ARG A 46 13.72 1.85 8.36
CA ARG A 46 13.05 2.30 9.60
C ARG A 46 12.78 3.80 9.53
N GLY A 47 11.56 4.20 9.88
CA GLY A 47 11.12 5.59 9.83
C GLY A 47 10.76 6.10 8.44
N GLU A 48 10.89 5.29 7.39
CA GLU A 48 10.58 5.67 6.00
C GLU A 48 9.08 5.51 5.71
N THR A 49 8.54 6.40 4.89
CA THR A 49 7.29 6.19 4.17
C THR A 49 7.57 5.81 2.73
N LEU A 50 7.36 4.53 2.41
CA LEU A 50 7.26 4.07 1.02
C LEU A 50 5.80 4.18 0.57
N ALA A 51 5.53 5.05 -0.41
CA ALA A 51 4.22 5.10 -1.04
C ALA A 51 4.12 4.12 -2.21
N LEU A 52 2.97 3.47 -2.36
CA LEU A 52 2.69 2.53 -3.44
C LEU A 52 1.51 3.04 -4.26
N VAL A 53 1.74 3.29 -5.55
CA VAL A 53 0.78 3.96 -6.44
C VAL A 53 0.56 3.15 -7.72
N GLY A 54 -0.55 3.43 -8.40
CA GLY A 54 -0.92 2.78 -9.66
C GLY A 54 -2.44 2.75 -9.84
N GLU A 55 -2.90 2.38 -11.03
CA GLU A 55 -4.32 2.27 -11.36
C GLU A 55 -5.06 1.27 -10.44
N SER A 56 -6.39 1.39 -10.36
CA SER A 56 -7.21 0.45 -9.60
C SER A 56 -6.99 -0.99 -10.09
N GLY A 57 -6.96 -1.95 -9.17
CA GLY A 57 -6.74 -3.37 -9.51
C GLY A 57 -5.31 -3.77 -9.86
N CYS A 58 -4.31 -2.88 -9.79
CA CYS A 58 -2.92 -3.23 -10.13
C CYS A 58 -2.16 -4.07 -9.08
N GLY A 59 -2.77 -4.39 -7.94
CA GLY A 59 -2.18 -5.29 -6.92
C GLY A 59 -1.73 -4.65 -5.61
N LYS A 60 -1.85 -3.32 -5.43
CA LYS A 60 -1.41 -2.59 -4.23
C LYS A 60 -1.98 -3.16 -2.93
N SER A 61 -3.30 -3.30 -2.86
CA SER A 61 -3.97 -3.83 -1.67
C SER A 61 -3.71 -5.33 -1.45
N THR A 62 -3.24 -6.05 -2.47
CA THR A 62 -2.73 -7.44 -2.32
C THR A 62 -1.35 -7.42 -1.66
N VAL A 63 -0.44 -6.51 -2.07
CA VAL A 63 0.85 -6.28 -1.39
C VAL A 63 0.65 -5.92 0.07
N ALA A 64 -0.25 -4.97 0.38
CA ALA A 64 -0.61 -4.62 1.75
C ALA A 64 -1.00 -5.84 2.59
N ARG A 65 -1.94 -6.64 2.10
CA ARG A 65 -2.44 -7.84 2.80
C ARG A 65 -1.38 -8.92 2.95
N MET A 66 -0.44 -9.04 2.02
CA MET A 66 0.71 -9.95 2.20
C MET A 66 1.61 -9.50 3.34
N LEU A 67 1.92 -8.21 3.43
CA LEU A 67 2.82 -7.66 4.45
C LEU A 67 2.30 -7.78 5.89
N VAL A 68 0.99 -7.86 6.08
CA VAL A 68 0.37 -8.08 7.39
C VAL A 68 -0.07 -9.54 7.62
N GLY A 69 0.33 -10.46 6.73
CA GLY A 69 0.09 -11.90 6.87
C GLY A 69 -1.37 -12.33 6.62
N LEU A 70 -2.20 -11.46 6.02
CA LEU A 70 -3.57 -11.83 5.63
C LEU A 70 -3.59 -12.70 4.37
N TYR A 71 -2.62 -12.52 3.47
CA TYR A 71 -2.40 -13.39 2.31
C TYR A 71 -0.99 -14.00 2.35
N GLY A 72 -0.90 -15.33 2.22
CA GLY A 72 0.37 -16.02 2.08
C GLY A 72 0.98 -15.86 0.68
N LEU A 73 2.29 -16.00 0.56
CA LEU A 73 2.99 -15.93 -0.74
C LEU A 73 2.72 -17.17 -1.59
N THR A 74 2.63 -16.99 -2.91
CA THR A 74 2.73 -18.07 -3.90
C THR A 74 4.19 -18.33 -4.28
N ARG A 75 5.01 -17.28 -4.30
CA ARG A 75 6.46 -17.31 -4.56
C ARG A 75 7.12 -16.12 -3.85
N GLY A 76 8.42 -16.21 -3.62
CA GLY A 76 9.24 -15.15 -3.05
C GLY A 76 9.36 -15.23 -1.54
N ASP A 77 9.88 -14.16 -0.96
CA ASP A 77 10.12 -14.02 0.47
C ASP A 77 9.77 -12.61 0.96
N ILE A 78 9.25 -12.52 2.18
CA ILE A 78 9.03 -11.25 2.88
C ILE A 78 9.66 -11.40 4.26
N ARG A 79 10.53 -10.45 4.60
CA ARG A 79 11.18 -10.37 5.91
C ARG A 79 10.82 -9.09 6.61
N PHE A 80 10.58 -9.21 7.91
CA PHE A 80 10.40 -8.11 8.83
C PHE A 80 11.50 -8.17 9.87
N ASP A 81 12.35 -7.14 9.94
CA ASP A 81 13.47 -7.06 10.88
C ASP A 81 14.39 -8.30 10.80
N GLY A 82 14.67 -8.73 9.56
CA GLY A 82 15.44 -9.94 9.26
C GLY A 82 14.71 -11.27 9.48
N GLN A 83 13.50 -11.28 10.05
CA GLN A 83 12.73 -12.50 10.31
C GLN A 83 11.71 -12.79 9.20
N PRO A 84 11.58 -14.04 8.73
CA PRO A 84 10.57 -14.40 7.73
C PRO A 84 9.14 -14.13 8.24
N LEU A 85 8.32 -13.49 7.40
CA LEU A 85 6.94 -13.18 7.74
C LEU A 85 6.05 -14.43 7.86
N SER A 86 6.46 -15.56 7.25
CA SER A 86 5.80 -16.87 7.40
C SER A 86 5.64 -17.29 8.87
N ARG A 87 6.54 -16.83 9.76
CA ARG A 87 6.46 -17.03 11.21
C ARG A 87 5.23 -16.41 11.87
N MET A 88 4.50 -15.52 11.19
CA MET A 88 3.22 -15.03 11.68
C MET A 88 2.22 -16.17 11.93
N SER A 89 2.27 -17.24 11.13
CA SER A 89 1.36 -18.39 11.24
C SER A 89 1.78 -19.39 12.32
N GLU A 90 2.96 -19.23 12.91
CA GLU A 90 3.52 -20.14 13.92
C GLU A 90 3.11 -19.74 15.35
N PRO A 91 3.22 -20.67 16.33
CA PRO A 91 3.14 -20.33 17.75
C PRO A 91 4.14 -19.23 18.10
N GLY A 92 3.66 -18.07 18.53
CA GLY A 92 4.48 -16.88 18.79
C GLY A 92 4.32 -15.75 17.76
N GLY A 93 3.65 -16.00 16.64
CA GLY A 93 3.37 -14.98 15.62
C GLY A 93 2.54 -13.78 16.11
N ARG A 94 1.96 -13.84 17.32
CA ARG A 94 1.30 -12.70 17.99
C ARG A 94 2.28 -11.55 18.25
N ALA A 95 3.53 -11.85 18.58
CA ALA A 95 4.55 -10.83 18.82
C ALA A 95 4.86 -10.06 17.53
N LEU A 96 4.94 -10.77 16.41
CA LEU A 96 5.14 -10.16 15.10
C LEU A 96 3.92 -9.33 14.67
N ARG A 97 2.70 -9.88 14.81
CA ARG A 97 1.46 -9.11 14.55
C ARG A 97 1.38 -7.82 15.38
N LYS A 98 1.84 -7.82 16.63
CA LYS A 98 1.88 -6.60 17.46
C LYS A 98 2.69 -5.47 16.80
N ARG A 99 3.79 -5.82 16.12
CA ARG A 99 4.72 -4.88 15.49
C ARG A 99 4.25 -4.39 14.11
N LEU A 100 3.37 -5.14 13.43
CA LEU A 100 2.81 -4.83 12.12
C LEU A 100 1.29 -4.65 12.20
N GLN A 101 0.82 -3.42 11.99
CA GLN A 101 -0.60 -3.11 12.06
C GLN A 101 -1.10 -2.49 10.75
N MET A 102 -2.41 -2.46 10.55
CA MET A 102 -3.03 -1.96 9.31
C MET A 102 -4.10 -0.91 9.60
N ILE A 103 -4.11 0.13 8.79
CA ILE A 103 -5.20 1.09 8.67
C ILE A 103 -5.92 0.76 7.35
N PHE A 104 -7.17 0.33 7.44
CA PHE A 104 -7.99 -0.08 6.31
C PHE A 104 -8.59 1.13 5.57
N GLN A 105 -8.89 0.92 4.28
CA GLN A 105 -9.47 1.91 3.35
C GLN A 105 -10.77 2.53 3.82
N ASP A 106 -11.66 1.72 4.39
CA ASP A 106 -12.96 2.21 4.86
C ASP A 106 -13.02 2.24 6.41
N PRO A 107 -12.99 3.43 7.03
CA PRO A 107 -13.19 3.56 8.47
C PRO A 107 -14.61 3.16 8.90
N TYR A 108 -15.62 3.24 8.02
CA TYR A 108 -16.98 2.82 8.34
C TYR A 108 -17.09 1.30 8.46
N ALA A 109 -16.64 0.56 7.45
CA ALA A 109 -16.68 -0.90 7.48
C ALA A 109 -15.72 -1.52 8.51
N SER A 110 -14.60 -0.84 8.82
CA SER A 110 -13.61 -1.40 9.74
C SER A 110 -13.93 -1.19 11.22
N LEU A 111 -14.85 -0.29 11.59
CA LEU A 111 -15.28 -0.06 12.97
C LEU A 111 -16.61 -0.76 13.24
N ASN A 112 -16.68 -1.62 14.26
CA ASN A 112 -17.94 -2.27 14.63
C ASN A 112 -18.94 -1.22 15.16
N PRO A 113 -20.06 -0.95 14.47
CA PRO A 113 -20.96 0.15 14.82
C PRO A 113 -21.71 -0.08 16.15
N ARG A 114 -21.73 -1.33 16.63
CA ARG A 114 -22.39 -1.73 17.88
C ARG A 114 -21.48 -1.61 19.10
N TRP A 115 -20.19 -1.32 18.90
CA TRP A 115 -19.22 -1.19 19.99
C TRP A 115 -18.93 0.27 20.26
N ARG A 116 -18.65 0.60 21.53
CA ARG A 116 -18.15 1.92 21.91
C ARG A 116 -16.71 2.09 21.43
N VAL A 117 -16.32 3.32 21.14
CA VAL A 117 -15.00 3.68 20.63
C VAL A 117 -13.89 3.16 21.52
N GLY A 118 -14.02 3.30 22.84
CA GLY A 118 -13.01 2.81 23.77
C GLY A 118 -12.80 1.29 23.68
N ARG A 119 -13.88 0.52 23.47
CA ARG A 119 -13.77 -0.94 23.25
C ARG A 119 -13.09 -1.25 21.92
N ILE A 120 -13.38 -0.50 20.87
CA ILE A 120 -12.78 -0.71 19.55
C ILE A 120 -11.27 -0.44 19.59
N ILE A 121 -10.84 0.64 20.24
CA ILE A 121 -9.42 0.99 20.39
C ILE A 121 -8.70 -0.01 21.32
N ALA A 122 -9.37 -0.49 22.38
CA ALA A 122 -8.80 -1.46 23.32
C ALA A 122 -8.70 -2.90 22.77
N GLU A 123 -9.41 -3.23 21.68
CA GLU A 123 -9.50 -4.61 21.19
C GLU A 123 -8.14 -5.23 20.82
N PRO A 124 -7.22 -4.53 20.13
CA PRO A 124 -5.87 -5.05 19.90
C PRO A 124 -5.10 -5.29 21.20
N MET A 125 -5.32 -4.46 22.23
CA MET A 125 -4.65 -4.60 23.53
C MET A 125 -5.10 -5.87 24.26
N LEU A 126 -6.40 -6.21 24.18
CA LEU A 126 -6.94 -7.45 24.75
C LEU A 126 -6.28 -8.70 24.15
N THR A 127 -5.97 -8.65 22.85
CA THR A 127 -5.42 -9.79 22.12
C THR A 127 -3.90 -9.92 22.27
N HIS A 128 -3.19 -8.79 22.39
CA HIS A 128 -1.73 -8.73 22.23
C HIS A 128 -0.97 -8.27 23.48
N THR A 129 -1.65 -7.96 24.58
CA THR A 129 -1.01 -7.46 25.82
C THR A 129 -1.59 -8.13 27.06
N ALA A 130 -0.90 -7.97 28.19
CA ALA A 130 -1.36 -8.42 29.51
C ALA A 130 -1.94 -7.27 30.36
N MET A 131 -2.32 -6.16 29.73
CA MET A 131 -2.84 -4.97 30.44
C MET A 131 -4.11 -5.31 31.24
N THR A 132 -4.36 -4.60 32.33
CA THR A 132 -5.62 -4.65 33.07
C THR A 132 -6.72 -3.83 32.37
N ALA A 133 -7.96 -3.88 32.88
CA ALA A 133 -9.04 -3.07 32.33
C ALA A 133 -8.77 -1.57 32.48
N ASP A 134 -8.26 -1.15 33.64
CA ASP A 134 -7.98 0.26 33.95
C ASP A 134 -6.81 0.78 33.12
N GLU A 135 -5.74 -0.02 32.99
CA GLU A 135 -4.60 0.31 32.12
C GLU A 135 -5.02 0.49 30.66
N ARG A 136 -5.90 -0.40 30.16
CA ARG A 136 -6.45 -0.24 28.80
C ARG A 136 -7.28 1.01 28.66
N SER A 137 -8.15 1.33 29.62
CA SER A 137 -8.97 2.55 29.55
C SER A 137 -8.12 3.81 29.59
N ALA A 138 -7.10 3.86 30.44
CA ALA A 138 -6.14 4.96 30.48
C ALA A 138 -5.41 5.10 29.12
N ARG A 139 -4.90 3.98 28.58
CA ARG A 139 -4.21 3.97 27.28
C ARG A 139 -5.11 4.41 26.12
N VAL A 140 -6.39 4.02 26.13
CA VAL A 140 -7.38 4.50 25.16
C VAL A 140 -7.52 6.01 25.23
N GLY A 141 -7.60 6.59 26.43
CA GLY A 141 -7.67 8.05 26.62
C GLY A 141 -6.44 8.77 26.04
N GLU A 142 -5.24 8.24 26.28
CA GLU A 142 -4.00 8.76 25.69
C GLU A 142 -4.03 8.72 24.16
N LEU A 143 -4.45 7.60 23.57
CA LEU A 143 -4.53 7.42 22.13
C LEU A 143 -5.55 8.36 21.48
N LEU A 144 -6.71 8.55 22.11
CA LEU A 144 -7.71 9.53 21.66
C LEU A 144 -7.12 10.93 21.64
N LYS A 145 -6.47 11.35 22.72
CA LYS A 145 -5.78 12.64 22.78
C LYS A 145 -4.69 12.77 21.72
N GLN A 146 -3.92 11.71 21.48
CA GLN A 146 -2.84 11.68 20.50
C GLN A 146 -3.36 11.88 19.06
N VAL A 147 -4.56 11.39 18.75
CA VAL A 147 -5.20 11.61 17.44
C VAL A 147 -6.09 12.87 17.40
N GLY A 148 -6.06 13.69 18.44
CA GLY A 148 -6.80 14.96 18.52
C GLY A 148 -8.29 14.81 18.83
N LEU A 149 -8.66 13.80 19.60
CA LEU A 149 -10.02 13.57 20.14
C LEU A 149 -10.02 13.72 21.67
N ASP A 150 -11.21 13.93 22.25
CA ASP A 150 -11.34 14.04 23.70
C ASP A 150 -11.31 12.63 24.34
N PRO A 151 -10.55 12.38 25.42
CA PRO A 151 -10.61 11.11 26.13
C PRO A 151 -12.03 10.67 26.56
N ALA A 152 -12.93 11.62 26.83
CA ALA A 152 -14.33 11.36 27.15
C ALA A 152 -15.10 10.70 25.98
N ASP A 153 -14.61 10.83 24.75
CA ASP A 153 -15.19 10.22 23.56
C ASP A 153 -15.15 8.69 23.57
N GLN A 154 -14.36 8.07 24.45
CA GLN A 154 -14.29 6.61 24.59
C GLN A 154 -15.67 5.95 24.84
N GLY A 155 -16.60 6.69 25.46
CA GLY A 155 -17.95 6.22 25.75
C GLY A 155 -18.90 6.27 24.56
N ARG A 156 -18.55 6.94 23.45
CA ARG A 156 -19.44 7.15 22.31
C ARG A 156 -19.37 5.99 21.30
N TYR A 157 -20.34 5.92 20.40
CA TYR A 157 -20.38 4.98 19.28
C TYR A 157 -19.82 5.61 18.00
N PRO A 158 -19.28 4.83 17.05
CA PRO A 158 -18.74 5.33 15.79
C PRO A 158 -19.69 6.24 15.01
N HIS A 159 -20.99 5.94 15.01
CA HIS A 159 -21.98 6.73 14.26
C HIS A 159 -22.10 8.18 14.73
N GLN A 160 -21.61 8.50 15.94
CA GLN A 160 -21.64 9.84 16.53
C GLN A 160 -20.44 10.72 16.11
N PHE A 161 -19.57 10.24 15.21
CA PHE A 161 -18.37 10.93 14.75
C PHE A 161 -18.42 11.24 13.24
N SER A 162 -17.74 12.31 12.83
CA SER A 162 -17.50 12.62 11.41
C SER A 162 -16.57 11.59 10.75
N GLY A 163 -16.51 11.57 9.41
CA GLY A 163 -15.62 10.66 8.68
C GLY A 163 -14.14 10.81 9.10
N GLY A 164 -13.66 12.04 9.23
CA GLY A 164 -12.30 12.32 9.71
C GLY A 164 -12.03 11.87 11.14
N GLN A 165 -13.00 12.06 12.04
CA GLN A 165 -12.88 11.57 13.42
C GLN A 165 -12.87 10.04 13.49
N ARG A 166 -13.67 9.35 12.66
CA ARG A 166 -13.61 7.88 12.55
C ARG A 166 -12.28 7.40 12.00
N GLN A 167 -11.69 8.12 11.05
CA GLN A 167 -10.35 7.80 10.56
C GLN A 167 -9.30 7.95 11.67
N ARG A 168 -9.37 9.01 12.47
CA ARG A 168 -8.54 9.21 13.67
C ARG A 168 -8.71 8.07 14.68
N ILE A 169 -9.94 7.60 14.90
CA ILE A 169 -10.22 6.42 15.74
C ILE A 169 -9.58 5.15 15.16
N SER A 170 -9.65 4.95 13.83
CA SER A 170 -9.00 3.82 13.16
C SER A 170 -7.47 3.85 13.33
N ILE A 171 -6.85 5.03 13.22
CA ILE A 171 -5.42 5.25 13.49
C ILE A 171 -5.11 4.95 14.97
N ALA A 172 -5.89 5.48 15.91
CA ALA A 172 -5.70 5.21 17.35
C ALA A 172 -5.77 3.71 17.67
N ARG A 173 -6.71 2.97 17.07
CA ARG A 173 -6.79 1.51 17.18
C ARG A 173 -5.52 0.83 16.66
N ALA A 174 -5.01 1.23 15.50
CA ALA A 174 -3.80 0.64 14.92
C ALA A 174 -2.55 0.91 15.80
N LEU A 175 -2.51 2.05 16.49
CA LEU A 175 -1.44 2.42 17.42
C LEU A 175 -1.56 1.77 18.80
N ALA A 176 -2.68 1.12 19.11
CA ALA A 176 -3.01 0.62 20.45
C ALA A 176 -1.94 -0.30 21.06
N VAL A 177 -1.20 -1.00 20.21
CA VAL A 177 -0.19 -1.98 20.61
C VAL A 177 1.25 -1.53 20.34
N ASN A 178 1.47 -0.24 20.06
CA ASN A 178 2.78 0.37 19.77
C ASN A 178 3.51 -0.34 18.60
N PRO A 179 2.94 -0.33 17.39
CA PRO A 179 3.58 -0.96 16.23
C PRO A 179 4.84 -0.19 15.80
N GLU A 180 5.72 -0.87 15.06
CA GLU A 180 6.86 -0.26 14.36
C GLU A 180 6.54 0.03 12.89
N PHE A 181 5.62 -0.75 12.32
CA PHE A 181 5.23 -0.67 10.92
C PHE A 181 3.71 -0.62 10.75
N LEU A 182 3.26 0.34 9.95
CA LEU A 182 1.86 0.50 9.58
C LEU A 182 1.68 0.40 8.06
N VAL A 183 0.75 -0.46 7.65
CA VAL A 183 0.22 -0.49 6.29
C VAL A 183 -1.01 0.39 6.23
N CYS A 184 -0.98 1.43 5.40
CA CYS A 184 -2.08 2.37 5.24
C CYS A 184 -2.69 2.18 3.85
N ASP A 185 -3.80 1.45 3.75
CA ASP A 185 -4.48 1.18 2.49
C ASP A 185 -5.51 2.28 2.22
N GLU A 186 -5.16 3.30 1.43
CA GLU A 186 -6.00 4.47 1.12
C GLU A 186 -6.63 5.16 2.36
N PRO A 187 -5.82 5.60 3.33
CA PRO A 187 -6.32 6.07 4.63
C PRO A 187 -7.13 7.38 4.57
N THR A 188 -7.28 8.01 3.40
CA THR A 188 -7.98 9.29 3.26
C THR A 188 -8.95 9.35 2.09
N SER A 189 -9.18 8.25 1.36
CA SER A 189 -9.96 8.29 0.11
C SER A 189 -11.43 8.66 0.28
N ALA A 190 -12.01 8.40 1.45
CA ALA A 190 -13.39 8.73 1.78
C ALA A 190 -13.57 10.11 2.45
N LEU A 191 -12.53 10.95 2.51
CA LEU A 191 -12.51 12.21 3.25
C LEU A 191 -12.53 13.43 2.30
N ASP A 192 -13.13 14.53 2.76
CA ASP A 192 -12.99 15.81 2.07
C ASP A 192 -11.53 16.30 2.08
N VAL A 193 -11.18 17.19 1.15
CA VAL A 193 -9.80 17.66 0.95
C VAL A 193 -9.21 18.29 2.22
N SER A 194 -10.02 19.04 2.98
CA SER A 194 -9.56 19.74 4.18
C SER A 194 -9.25 18.76 5.32
N VAL A 195 -10.14 17.79 5.55
CA VAL A 195 -9.98 16.75 6.56
C VAL A 195 -8.87 15.78 6.16
N GLN A 196 -8.73 15.45 4.87
CA GLN A 196 -7.62 14.67 4.35
C GLN A 196 -6.28 15.31 4.74
N ALA A 197 -6.09 16.62 4.49
CA ALA A 197 -4.86 17.31 4.87
C ALA A 197 -4.57 17.22 6.38
N GLN A 198 -5.59 17.37 7.23
CA GLN A 198 -5.44 17.22 8.67
C GLN A 198 -5.00 15.81 9.09
N VAL A 199 -5.58 14.77 8.49
CA VAL A 199 -5.22 13.38 8.78
C VAL A 199 -3.80 13.07 8.31
N LEU A 200 -3.39 13.56 7.13
CA LEU A 200 -2.02 13.36 6.64
C LEU A 200 -0.98 14.05 7.52
N ASN A 201 -1.28 15.27 8.02
CA ASN A 201 -0.40 15.96 8.96
C ASN A 201 -0.29 15.22 10.30
N LEU A 202 -1.43 14.73 10.83
CA LEU A 202 -1.42 13.86 12.02
C LEU A 202 -0.53 12.63 11.80
N MET A 203 -0.63 11.95 10.65
CA MET A 203 0.20 10.78 10.37
C MET A 203 1.69 11.12 10.29
N LYS A 204 2.05 12.26 9.68
CA LYS A 204 3.45 12.75 9.69
C LYS A 204 3.95 13.03 11.10
N ASP A 205 3.12 13.63 11.96
CA ASP A 205 3.48 13.90 13.35
C ASP A 205 3.68 12.62 14.13
N LEU A 206 2.79 11.63 13.95
CA LEU A 206 2.91 10.31 14.53
C LEU A 206 4.18 9.59 14.06
N GLN A 207 4.51 9.66 12.77
CA GLN A 207 5.75 9.09 12.21
C GLN A 207 6.98 9.66 12.91
N ARG A 208 7.07 10.98 13.02
CA ARG A 208 8.19 11.68 13.65
C ARG A 208 8.30 11.39 15.14
N ASN A 209 7.18 11.43 15.85
CA ASN A 209 7.15 11.31 17.31
C ASN A 209 7.33 9.87 17.80
N LEU A 210 6.87 8.88 17.02
CA LEU A 210 6.87 7.47 17.41
C LEU A 210 7.88 6.63 16.61
N GLY A 211 8.58 7.22 15.63
CA GLY A 211 9.50 6.49 14.76
C GLY A 211 8.83 5.45 13.88
N LEU A 212 7.56 5.68 13.48
CA LEU A 212 6.79 4.72 12.69
C LEU A 212 7.33 4.61 11.26
N THR A 213 7.21 3.41 10.70
CA THR A 213 7.52 3.13 9.30
C THR A 213 6.21 2.87 8.55
N TYR A 214 6.04 3.43 7.35
CA TYR A 214 4.80 3.33 6.59
C TYR A 214 4.98 2.67 5.23
N LEU A 215 4.07 1.74 4.91
CA LEU A 215 3.67 1.52 3.52
C LEU A 215 2.37 2.29 3.29
N PHE A 216 2.41 3.29 2.41
CA PHE A 216 1.28 4.18 2.15
C PHE A 216 0.69 3.94 0.76
N ILE A 217 -0.49 3.33 0.67
CA ILE A 217 -1.17 3.12 -0.61
C ILE A 217 -2.12 4.28 -0.89
N SER A 218 -2.01 4.86 -2.09
CA SER A 218 -2.95 5.85 -2.58
C SER A 218 -2.99 5.86 -4.09
N HIS A 219 -4.15 6.24 -4.64
CA HIS A 219 -4.30 6.59 -6.05
C HIS A 219 -4.16 8.10 -6.30
N ASN A 220 -4.11 8.92 -5.25
CA ASN A 220 -3.95 10.36 -5.35
C ASN A 220 -2.46 10.75 -5.21
N LEU A 221 -1.85 11.12 -6.34
CA LEU A 221 -0.44 11.47 -6.40
C LEU A 221 -0.10 12.77 -5.67
N ALA A 222 -1.04 13.71 -5.49
CA ALA A 222 -0.82 14.90 -4.67
C ALA A 222 -0.67 14.55 -3.17
N VAL A 223 -1.44 13.56 -2.69
CA VAL A 223 -1.28 13.02 -1.33
C VAL A 223 0.09 12.37 -1.18
N VAL A 224 0.48 11.56 -2.16
CA VAL A 224 1.76 10.84 -2.18
C VAL A 224 2.92 11.83 -2.15
N HIS A 225 2.85 12.90 -2.93
CA HIS A 225 3.85 13.98 -2.91
C HIS A 225 3.98 14.61 -1.52
N HIS A 226 2.89 14.74 -0.77
CA HIS A 226 2.97 15.30 0.59
C HIS A 226 3.64 14.34 1.56
N VAL A 227 3.32 13.04 1.56
CA VAL A 227 3.68 12.14 2.66
C VAL A 227 4.86 11.20 2.40
N ALA A 228 5.22 10.94 1.15
CA ALA A 228 6.19 9.90 0.82
C ALA A 228 7.63 10.39 0.89
N ASP A 229 8.53 9.50 1.32
CA ASP A 229 9.97 9.63 1.15
C ASP A 229 10.39 9.00 -0.20
N ARG A 230 9.85 7.80 -0.47
CA ARG A 230 10.02 7.06 -1.73
C ARG A 230 8.67 6.64 -2.30
N VAL A 231 8.62 6.51 -3.61
CA VAL A 231 7.41 6.13 -4.34
C VAL A 231 7.72 4.91 -5.20
N GLY A 232 6.92 3.86 -5.02
CA GLY A 232 6.87 2.67 -5.85
C GLY A 232 5.62 2.68 -6.73
N VAL A 233 5.81 2.51 -8.03
CA VAL A 233 4.74 2.51 -9.03
C VAL A 233 4.48 1.08 -9.46
N MET A 234 3.23 0.64 -9.35
CA MET A 234 2.77 -0.68 -9.74
C MET A 234 1.88 -0.65 -10.99
N TYR A 235 2.10 -1.63 -11.87
CA TYR A 235 1.24 -1.88 -13.02
C TYR A 235 1.02 -3.39 -13.20
N LEU A 236 -0.24 -3.82 -13.25
CA LEU A 236 -0.66 -5.22 -13.42
C LEU A 236 0.18 -6.23 -12.60
N GLY A 237 0.27 -6.00 -11.30
CA GLY A 237 0.92 -6.90 -10.34
C GLY A 237 2.44 -6.80 -10.29
N ARG A 238 3.07 -5.86 -11.01
CA ARG A 238 4.53 -5.70 -11.08
C ARG A 238 4.96 -4.30 -10.64
N MET A 239 6.15 -4.19 -10.03
CA MET A 239 6.82 -2.90 -9.83
C MET A 239 7.42 -2.45 -11.16
N VAL A 240 7.07 -1.25 -11.61
CA VAL A 240 7.63 -0.69 -12.85
C VAL A 240 8.67 0.37 -12.58
N GLU A 241 8.56 1.08 -11.45
CA GLU A 241 9.50 2.11 -11.04
C GLU A 241 9.48 2.28 -9.52
N VAL A 242 10.65 2.48 -8.91
CA VAL A 242 10.82 2.86 -7.50
C VAL A 242 11.86 3.95 -7.43
N ALA A 243 11.54 5.09 -6.84
CA ALA A 243 12.46 6.22 -6.76
C ALA A 243 12.21 7.09 -5.52
N PRO A 244 13.18 7.90 -5.07
CA PRO A 244 12.92 9.03 -4.18
C PRO A 244 11.76 9.87 -4.71
N ARG A 245 10.90 10.36 -3.82
CA ARG A 245 9.71 11.15 -4.20
C ARG A 245 10.10 12.26 -5.17
N ASP A 246 11.04 13.13 -4.79
CA ASP A 246 11.37 14.31 -5.60
C ASP A 246 11.91 13.94 -6.99
N GLU A 247 12.71 12.87 -7.09
CA GLU A 247 13.20 12.36 -8.38
C GLU A 247 12.06 11.79 -9.22
N LEU A 248 11.12 11.03 -8.63
CA LEU A 248 10.00 10.44 -9.37
C LEU A 248 9.11 11.51 -10.01
N PHE A 249 8.80 12.57 -9.26
CA PHE A 249 7.96 13.66 -9.74
C PHE A 249 8.69 14.59 -10.72
N ALA A 250 9.99 14.80 -10.55
CA ALA A 250 10.77 15.67 -11.44
C ALA A 250 11.22 14.97 -12.73
N ARG A 251 11.63 13.70 -12.64
CA ARG A 251 12.26 12.92 -13.73
C ARG A 251 11.76 11.46 -13.74
N PRO A 252 10.45 11.25 -13.98
CA PRO A 252 9.88 9.91 -14.10
C PRO A 252 10.54 9.12 -15.24
N ARG A 253 11.02 7.92 -14.94
CA ARG A 253 11.77 7.07 -15.86
C ARG A 253 10.86 6.22 -16.73
N HIS A 254 9.87 5.56 -16.13
CA HIS A 254 9.00 4.63 -16.84
C HIS A 254 7.88 5.36 -17.60
N PRO A 255 7.56 4.98 -18.86
CA PRO A 255 6.45 5.57 -19.63
C PRO A 255 5.10 5.61 -18.91
N TYR A 256 4.76 4.54 -18.19
CA TYR A 256 3.56 4.50 -17.34
C TYR A 256 3.60 5.54 -16.22
N THR A 257 4.75 5.75 -15.57
CA THR A 257 4.89 6.77 -14.52
C THR A 257 4.74 8.17 -15.09
N ARG A 258 5.33 8.45 -16.25
CA ARG A 258 5.14 9.71 -17.00
C ARG A 258 3.67 9.97 -17.26
N MET A 259 2.99 8.97 -17.80
CA MET A 259 1.55 9.01 -18.09
C MET A 259 0.69 9.25 -16.83
N LEU A 260 1.02 8.60 -15.71
CA LEU A 260 0.33 8.82 -14.43
C LEU A 260 0.48 10.26 -13.92
N LEU A 261 1.69 10.83 -14.03
CA LEU A 261 1.99 12.19 -13.57
C LEU A 261 1.38 13.25 -14.49
N GLU A 262 1.36 13.03 -15.80
CA GLU A 262 0.72 13.92 -16.78
C GLU A 262 -0.80 14.05 -16.58
N ALA A 263 -1.43 13.04 -15.96
CA ALA A 263 -2.84 13.08 -15.60
C ALA A 263 -3.15 13.95 -14.38
N ILE A 264 -2.13 14.36 -13.61
CA ILE A 264 -2.32 15.24 -12.44
C ILE A 264 -2.49 16.68 -12.93
N PRO A 265 -3.53 17.40 -12.49
CA PRO A 265 -3.66 18.83 -12.79
C PRO A 265 -2.49 19.61 -12.19
N ASP A 266 -1.85 20.44 -13.02
CA ASP A 266 -0.76 21.30 -12.59
C ASP A 266 -1.28 22.28 -11.53
N ILE A 267 -0.72 22.22 -10.32
CA ILE A 267 -1.17 23.04 -9.16
C ILE A 267 -0.98 24.54 -9.48
N ASN A 268 -0.08 24.87 -10.42
CA ASN A 268 0.25 26.24 -10.81
C ASN A 268 -0.52 26.76 -12.03
N GLY A 269 -1.51 26.02 -12.56
CA GLY A 269 -2.43 26.53 -13.59
C GLY A 269 -1.84 26.67 -15.00
N ALA A 270 -0.61 26.21 -15.26
CA ALA A 270 -0.06 26.12 -16.61
C ALA A 270 -0.66 24.89 -17.31
N GLY A 271 -1.82 25.07 -17.95
CA GLY A 271 -2.53 24.01 -18.68
C GLY A 271 -1.71 23.44 -19.83
N LYS A 272 -0.85 22.44 -19.55
CA LYS A 272 -0.25 21.61 -20.59
C LYS A 272 -1.36 20.82 -21.30
N PRO A 273 -1.32 20.69 -22.63
CA PRO A 273 -2.25 19.86 -23.36
C PRO A 273 -2.14 18.42 -22.85
N ARG A 274 -3.26 17.89 -22.35
CA ARG A 274 -3.33 16.54 -21.78
C ARG A 274 -3.25 15.53 -22.92
N THR A 275 -2.26 14.65 -22.90
CA THR A 275 -2.30 13.46 -23.74
C THR A 275 -3.27 12.49 -23.07
N ALA A 276 -4.46 12.33 -23.65
CA ALA A 276 -5.40 11.33 -23.15
C ALA A 276 -4.72 9.96 -23.17
N VAL A 277 -4.82 9.26 -22.05
CA VAL A 277 -4.28 7.92 -21.89
C VAL A 277 -4.90 7.01 -22.94
N ALA A 278 -4.10 6.54 -23.88
CA ALA A 278 -4.57 5.65 -24.94
C ALA A 278 -4.81 4.24 -24.39
N GLY A 279 -6.01 3.71 -24.63
CA GLY A 279 -6.39 2.32 -24.35
C GLY A 279 -6.87 2.04 -22.93
N GLU A 280 -7.69 0.99 -22.79
CA GLU A 280 -8.18 0.49 -21.51
C GLU A 280 -7.11 -0.32 -20.76
N VAL A 281 -7.23 -0.42 -19.44
CA VAL A 281 -6.38 -1.30 -18.63
C VAL A 281 -6.61 -2.75 -19.07
N PRO A 282 -5.56 -3.50 -19.48
CA PRO A 282 -5.72 -4.90 -19.87
C PRO A 282 -6.31 -5.76 -18.75
N ASN A 283 -7.07 -6.78 -19.13
CA ASN A 283 -7.67 -7.70 -18.18
C ASN A 283 -6.57 -8.46 -17.40
N PRO A 284 -6.51 -8.35 -16.05
CA PRO A 284 -5.51 -9.05 -15.24
C PRO A 284 -5.58 -10.59 -15.32
N LEU A 285 -6.70 -11.16 -15.79
CA LEU A 285 -6.86 -12.60 -16.01
C LEU A 285 -6.13 -13.09 -17.27
N ASN A 286 -5.87 -12.19 -18.22
CA ASN A 286 -5.10 -12.47 -19.42
C ASN A 286 -4.10 -11.33 -19.66
N PRO A 287 -3.06 -11.22 -18.81
CA PRO A 287 -2.13 -10.12 -18.89
C PRO A 287 -1.33 -10.18 -20.21
N PRO A 288 -0.95 -9.03 -20.78
CA PRO A 288 -0.09 -9.00 -21.97
C PRO A 288 1.24 -9.72 -21.72
N SER A 289 1.79 -10.33 -22.76
CA SER A 289 3.11 -10.97 -22.72
C SER A 289 4.24 -9.95 -22.53
N GLY A 290 5.42 -10.42 -22.13
CA GLY A 290 6.59 -9.58 -21.93
C GLY A 290 6.37 -8.45 -20.92
N CYS A 291 6.57 -7.21 -21.35
CA CYS A 291 6.22 -6.02 -20.58
C CYS A 291 4.70 -5.85 -20.53
N THR A 292 4.10 -5.90 -19.35
CA THR A 292 2.64 -5.80 -19.20
C THR A 292 2.07 -4.46 -19.71
N PHE A 293 2.88 -3.39 -19.75
CA PHE A 293 2.48 -2.08 -20.24
C PHE A 293 2.63 -1.89 -21.76
N HIS A 294 3.25 -2.84 -22.49
CA HIS A 294 3.53 -2.66 -23.91
C HIS A 294 2.30 -2.30 -24.79
N PRO A 295 1.06 -2.76 -24.52
CA PRO A 295 -0.09 -2.40 -25.36
C PRO A 295 -0.47 -0.92 -25.30
N ARG A 296 -0.07 -0.22 -24.24
CA ARG A 296 -0.36 1.20 -23.98
C ARG A 296 0.88 2.09 -24.04
N CYS A 297 2.06 1.49 -24.25
CA CYS A 297 3.33 2.20 -24.23
C CYS A 297 3.62 2.80 -25.62
N PRO A 298 3.79 4.13 -25.74
CA PRO A 298 4.15 4.75 -27.02
C PRO A 298 5.58 4.39 -27.48
N HIS A 299 6.36 3.77 -26.61
CA HIS A 299 7.73 3.33 -26.86
C HIS A 299 7.85 1.80 -26.87
N ALA A 300 6.77 1.05 -27.12
CA ALA A 300 6.85 -0.40 -27.23
C ALA A 300 7.60 -0.85 -28.50
N ASN A 301 8.40 -1.91 -28.39
CA ASN A 301 9.02 -2.62 -29.51
C ASN A 301 8.76 -4.13 -29.41
N GLU A 302 9.30 -4.94 -30.33
CA GLU A 302 9.12 -6.39 -30.32
C GLU A 302 9.65 -7.06 -29.05
N ARG A 303 10.77 -6.57 -28.50
CA ARG A 303 11.31 -7.08 -27.23
C ARG A 303 10.33 -6.86 -26.08
N CYS A 304 9.64 -5.71 -26.03
CA CYS A 304 8.59 -5.46 -25.04
C CYS A 304 7.43 -6.45 -25.11
N LYS A 305 7.12 -7.02 -26.29
CA LYS A 305 6.05 -8.02 -26.45
C LYS A 305 6.51 -9.41 -26.02
N ALA A 306 7.79 -9.73 -26.24
CA ALA A 306 8.35 -11.07 -26.01
C ALA A 306 8.92 -11.27 -24.59
N GLU A 307 9.52 -10.23 -24.00
CA GLU A 307 10.34 -10.34 -22.79
C GLU A 307 9.87 -9.35 -21.71
N ALA A 308 9.73 -9.82 -20.47
CA ALA A 308 9.45 -8.96 -19.32
C ALA A 308 10.73 -8.21 -18.91
N PRO A 309 10.70 -6.88 -18.77
CA PRO A 309 11.89 -6.14 -18.39
C PRO A 309 12.31 -6.48 -16.96
N ALA A 310 13.60 -6.73 -16.77
CA ALA A 310 14.20 -6.86 -15.45
C ALA A 310 14.30 -5.48 -14.78
N ALA A 311 14.17 -5.44 -13.46
CA ALA A 311 14.44 -4.23 -12.70
C ALA A 311 15.94 -3.89 -12.78
N MET A 312 16.25 -2.64 -13.12
CA MET A 312 17.62 -2.13 -13.21
C MET A 312 17.75 -0.77 -12.54
N ALA A 313 18.95 -0.44 -12.07
CA ALA A 313 19.25 0.89 -11.59
C ALA A 313 19.28 1.90 -12.74
N ALA A 314 18.65 3.05 -12.54
CA ALA A 314 18.65 4.20 -13.44
C ALA A 314 18.88 5.47 -12.61
N GLY A 315 20.14 5.76 -12.32
CA GLY A 315 20.51 6.79 -11.34
C GLY A 315 20.14 6.36 -9.92
N VAL A 316 19.36 7.17 -9.21
CA VAL A 316 18.84 6.86 -7.86
C VAL A 316 17.51 6.09 -7.90
N SER A 317 16.99 5.82 -9.10
CA SER A 317 15.76 5.09 -9.33
C SER A 317 16.04 3.63 -9.69
N VAL A 318 15.08 2.75 -9.43
CA VAL A 318 15.02 1.40 -9.97
C VAL A 318 13.85 1.35 -10.95
N VAL A 319 14.08 0.89 -12.17
CA VAL A 319 13.07 0.85 -13.24
C VAL A 319 13.09 -0.49 -13.96
N ALA A 320 11.91 -1.01 -14.30
CA ALA A 320 11.75 -2.19 -15.14
C ALA A 320 11.25 -1.76 -16.53
N CYS A 321 12.16 -1.35 -17.42
CA CYS A 321 11.80 -0.88 -18.76
C CYS A 321 12.91 -1.11 -19.80
N HIS A 322 12.61 -1.86 -20.86
CA HIS A 322 13.54 -2.03 -21.99
C HIS A 322 13.87 -0.71 -22.69
N ALA A 323 12.92 0.22 -22.78
CA ALA A 323 13.13 1.48 -23.48
C ALA A 323 14.11 2.41 -22.75
N VAL A 324 14.14 2.35 -21.42
CA VAL A 324 15.16 3.04 -20.61
C VAL A 324 16.50 2.30 -20.73
N GLN A 325 16.50 0.96 -20.69
CA GLN A 325 17.72 0.15 -20.83
C GLN A 325 18.43 0.39 -22.17
N GLU A 326 17.66 0.52 -23.24
CA GLU A 326 18.13 0.68 -24.62
C GLU A 326 18.36 2.15 -25.01
N GLY A 327 18.13 3.10 -24.09
CA GLY A 327 18.30 4.53 -24.37
C GLY A 327 17.31 5.11 -25.38
N ARG A 328 16.17 4.44 -25.62
CA ARG A 328 15.13 4.91 -26.57
C ARG A 328 14.27 6.03 -26.01
N ILE A 329 14.37 6.30 -24.72
CA ILE A 329 13.63 7.35 -24.03
C ILE A 329 14.65 8.25 -23.36
N SER A 330 14.55 9.55 -23.63
CA SER A 330 15.37 10.54 -22.96
C SER A 330 15.09 10.59 -21.46
N VAL A 331 16.20 10.44 -20.75
CA VAL A 331 16.51 10.69 -19.34
C VAL A 331 15.84 11.89 -18.69
#